data_AF-A0A536DVH3-F1
#
_entry.id   AF-A0A536DVH3-F1
#
_cell.length_a   1.000
_cell.length_b   1.000
_cell.length_c   1.000
_cell.angle_alpha   90.00
_cell.angle_beta   90.00
_cell.angle_gamma   90.00
#
_symmetry.space_group_name_H-M   'P 1'
#
loop_
_entity.id
_entity.type
_entity.pdbx_description
1 polymer ?
#
loop_
_entity_poly.entity_id
_entity_poly.type
_entity_poly.pdbx_seq_one_letter_code
_entity_poly.pdbx_strand_id
1 'polypeptide(L)'
;MLSEEALSELLSQLDGVANAPLTSYQRELRAQGLLAESGVTVAQIVKAMLRYSLPWNQKKAAECGLPVDTWLEAARIVNQSPGQSLSDLLDRIHQMEAVAAMLRAGYVSGRDAHGRLVWSR
;
A
#
# COMPACT_ATOMS: atom_id res chain seq x y z
N MET A 1 9.85 -16.74 -8.17
CA MET A 1 8.81 -15.86 -7.60
C MET A 1 8.61 -16.27 -6.16
N LEU A 2 8.48 -15.32 -5.23
CA LEU A 2 8.11 -15.64 -3.84
C LEU A 2 6.74 -16.33 -3.78
N SER A 3 6.51 -17.15 -2.76
CA SER A 3 5.17 -17.65 -2.43
C SER A 3 4.25 -16.50 -1.99
N GLU A 4 2.94 -16.73 -1.97
CA GLU A 4 2.00 -15.70 -1.49
C GLU A 4 2.21 -15.37 -0.01
N GLU A 5 2.62 -16.34 0.80
CA GLU A 5 2.93 -16.17 2.22
C GLU A 5 4.17 -15.31 2.41
N ALA A 6 5.27 -15.60 1.69
CA ALA A 6 6.51 -14.82 1.77
C ALA A 6 6.30 -13.38 1.27
N LEU A 7 5.49 -13.21 0.22
CA LEU A 7 5.14 -11.89 -0.30
C LEU A 7 4.23 -11.12 0.67
N SER A 8 3.30 -11.82 1.33
CA SER A 8 2.45 -11.26 2.38
C SER A 8 3.27 -10.81 3.59
N GLU A 9 4.24 -11.61 4.01
CA GLU A 9 5.14 -11.27 5.12
C GLU A 9 5.99 -10.04 4.79
N LEU A 10 6.58 -10.00 3.60
CA LEU A 10 7.34 -8.84 3.11
C LEU A 10 6.47 -7.57 3.11
N LEU A 11 5.22 -7.66 2.65
CA LEU A 11 4.28 -6.53 2.68
C LEU A 11 3.92 -6.10 4.11
N SER A 12 3.77 -7.04 5.05
CA SER A 12 3.61 -6.70 6.47
C SER A 12 4.83 -5.96 7.04
N GLN A 13 6.05 -6.35 6.65
CA GLN A 13 7.27 -5.67 7.08
C GLN A 13 7.38 -4.27 6.47
N LEU A 14 7.08 -4.13 5.18
CA LEU A 14 7.04 -2.83 4.49
C LEU A 14 5.96 -1.91 5.07
N ASP A 15 4.79 -2.43 5.43
CA ASP A 15 3.72 -1.71 6.15
C ASP A 15 4.22 -1.21 7.52
N GLY A 16 4.92 -2.06 8.27
CA GLY A 16 5.58 -1.66 9.51
C GLY A 16 6.60 -0.53 9.32
N VAL A 17 7.41 -0.59 8.25
CA VAL A 17 8.39 0.46 7.92
C VAL A 17 7.68 1.76 7.51
N ALA A 18 6.65 1.68 6.68
CA ALA A 18 5.89 2.82 6.19
C ALA A 18 5.24 3.61 7.34
N ASN A 19 4.76 2.91 8.36
CA ASN A 19 4.08 3.50 9.53
C ASN A 19 5.01 3.79 10.72
N ALA A 20 6.29 3.41 10.68
CA ALA A 20 7.23 3.65 11.77
C ALA A 20 7.54 5.15 11.95
N PRO A 21 7.82 5.63 13.19
CA PRO A 21 8.22 7.01 13.47
C PRO A 21 9.69 7.26 13.08
N LEU A 22 9.97 7.11 11.79
CA LEU A 22 11.27 7.25 11.15
C LEU A 22 11.19 8.37 10.10
N THR A 23 12.34 8.97 9.79
CA THR A 23 12.41 9.91 8.65
C THR A 23 12.24 9.16 7.33
N SER A 24 11.83 9.87 6.26
CA SER A 24 11.67 9.25 4.93
C SER A 24 12.93 8.53 4.48
N TYR A 25 14.11 9.12 4.69
CA TYR A 25 15.40 8.49 4.40
C TYR A 25 15.63 7.19 5.17
N GLN A 26 15.31 7.16 6.47
CA GLN A 26 15.46 5.95 7.29
C GLN A 26 14.48 4.85 6.87
N ARG A 27 13.25 5.21 6.48
CA ARG A 27 12.26 4.25 5.96
C ARG A 27 12.73 3.65 4.64
N GLU A 28 13.22 4.50 3.73
CA GLU A 28 13.75 4.06 2.43
C GLU A 28 14.96 3.13 2.60
N LEU A 29 15.92 3.46 3.46
CA LEU A 29 17.09 2.61 3.73
C LEU A 29 16.69 1.23 4.27
N ARG A 30 15.73 1.18 5.21
CA ARG A 30 15.23 -0.10 5.75
C ARG A 30 14.49 -0.91 4.70
N ALA A 31 13.60 -0.27 3.94
CA ALA A 31 12.85 -0.95 2.89
C ALA A 31 13.77 -1.45 1.76
N GLN A 32 14.86 -0.75 1.47
CA GLN A 32 15.84 -1.17 0.48
C GLN A 32 16.52 -2.48 0.88
N GLY A 33 16.88 -2.63 2.16
CA GLY A 33 17.40 -3.89 2.70
C GLY A 33 16.43 -5.05 2.51
N LEU A 34 15.16 -4.84 2.87
CA LEU A 34 14.11 -5.86 2.72
C LEU A 34 13.89 -6.30 1.26
N LEU A 35 13.88 -5.36 0.31
CA LEU A 35 13.75 -5.68 -1.11
C LEU A 35 14.97 -6.41 -1.66
N ALA A 36 16.18 -6.02 -1.24
CA ALA A 36 17.41 -6.67 -1.65
C ALA A 36 17.49 -8.13 -1.15
N GLU A 37 17.15 -8.37 0.12
CA GLU A 37 17.15 -9.72 0.72
C GLU A 37 16.10 -10.63 0.09
N SER A 38 14.93 -10.08 -0.24
CA SER A 38 13.83 -10.84 -0.85
C SER A 38 13.98 -11.04 -2.37
N GLY A 39 14.86 -10.29 -3.02
CA GLY A 39 15.04 -10.31 -4.48
C GLY A 39 13.82 -9.80 -5.25
N VAL A 40 13.00 -8.93 -4.63
CA VAL A 40 11.75 -8.39 -5.19
C VAL A 40 11.92 -6.93 -5.56
N THR A 41 11.33 -6.54 -6.70
CA THR A 41 11.32 -5.16 -7.18
C THR A 41 10.08 -4.40 -6.70
N VAL A 42 10.17 -3.06 -6.64
CA VAL A 42 9.03 -2.18 -6.33
C VAL A 42 7.81 -2.51 -7.21
N ALA A 43 8.03 -2.72 -8.52
CA ALA A 43 6.95 -3.07 -9.45
C ALA A 43 6.25 -4.39 -9.12
N GLN A 44 6.99 -5.37 -8.58
CA GLN A 44 6.41 -6.63 -8.12
C GLN A 44 5.57 -6.45 -6.86
N ILE A 45 6.00 -5.59 -5.92
CA ILE A 45 5.21 -5.25 -4.72
C ILE A 45 3.94 -4.52 -5.10
N VAL A 46 4.02 -3.51 -5.98
CA VAL A 46 2.84 -2.78 -6.47
C VAL A 46 1.82 -3.74 -7.08
N LYS A 47 2.27 -4.70 -7.90
CA LYS A 47 1.40 -5.74 -8.46
C LYS A 47 0.81 -6.66 -7.39
N ALA A 48 1.56 -6.95 -6.33
CA ALA A 48 1.12 -7.80 -5.23
C ALA A 48 0.00 -7.15 -4.39
N MET A 49 0.12 -5.85 -4.12
CA MET A 49 -0.86 -5.08 -3.36
C MET A 49 -2.27 -5.12 -3.99
N LEU A 50 -2.37 -5.38 -5.29
CA LEU A 50 -3.64 -5.47 -6.03
C LEU A 50 -4.24 -6.89 -6.08
N ARG A 51 -3.62 -7.89 -5.47
CA ARG A 51 -4.06 -9.30 -5.54
C ARG A 51 -5.07 -9.63 -4.46
N TYR A 52 -6.24 -10.09 -4.86
CA TYR A 52 -7.30 -10.51 -3.94
C TYR A 52 -6.90 -11.70 -3.05
N SER A 53 -6.19 -12.69 -3.61
CA SER A 53 -5.76 -13.90 -2.89
C SER A 53 -4.72 -13.64 -1.81
N LEU A 54 -4.03 -12.50 -1.84
CA LEU A 54 -2.89 -12.27 -0.97
C LEU A 54 -3.33 -12.15 0.51
N PRO A 55 -2.80 -12.97 1.43
CA PRO A 55 -3.20 -12.96 2.83
C PRO A 55 -3.06 -11.59 3.51
N TRP A 56 -2.06 -10.80 3.11
CA TRP A 56 -1.87 -9.42 3.58
C TRP A 56 -3.11 -8.56 3.36
N ASN A 57 -3.73 -8.62 2.17
CA ASN A 57 -4.92 -7.84 1.86
C ASN A 57 -6.12 -8.25 2.71
N GLN A 58 -6.29 -9.56 2.93
CA GLN A 58 -7.35 -10.08 3.79
C GLN A 58 -7.18 -9.62 5.24
N LYS A 59 -5.95 -9.69 5.74
CA LYS A 59 -5.59 -9.25 7.10
C LYS A 59 -5.85 -7.76 7.29
N LYS A 60 -5.35 -6.90 6.39
CA LYS A 60 -5.53 -5.45 6.50
C LYS A 60 -7.01 -5.04 6.39
N ALA A 61 -7.77 -5.68 5.50
CA ALA A 61 -9.21 -5.46 5.41
C ALA A 61 -9.93 -5.78 6.73
N ALA A 62 -9.57 -6.89 7.38
CA ALA A 62 -10.12 -7.28 8.67
C ALA A 62 -9.72 -6.31 9.80
N GLU A 63 -8.45 -5.87 9.85
CA GLU A 63 -7.96 -4.87 10.81
C GLU A 63 -8.72 -3.54 10.69
N CYS A 64 -9.05 -3.12 9.47
CA CYS A 64 -9.82 -1.90 9.21
C CYS A 64 -11.35 -2.09 9.34
N GLY A 65 -11.82 -3.32 9.59
CA GLY A 65 -13.24 -3.65 9.71
C GLY A 65 -14.04 -3.40 8.42
N LEU A 66 -13.49 -3.77 7.26
CA LEU A 66 -14.08 -3.53 5.93
C LEU A 66 -13.96 -4.76 5.00
N PRO A 67 -14.79 -4.86 3.95
CA PRO A 67 -14.66 -5.89 2.94
C PRO A 67 -13.32 -5.80 2.20
N VAL A 68 -12.76 -6.95 1.80
CA VAL A 68 -11.50 -7.01 1.03
C VAL A 68 -11.59 -6.20 -0.26
N ASP A 69 -12.77 -6.16 -0.91
CA ASP A 69 -12.97 -5.35 -2.11
C ASP A 69 -12.77 -3.85 -1.86
N THR A 70 -13.21 -3.35 -0.70
CA THR A 70 -13.00 -1.95 -0.30
C THR A 70 -11.52 -1.67 -0.03
N TRP A 71 -10.80 -2.63 0.56
CA TRP A 71 -9.35 -2.54 0.76
C TRP A 71 -8.59 -2.49 -0.57
N LEU A 72 -8.94 -3.38 -1.51
CA LEU A 72 -8.34 -3.41 -2.84
C LEU A 72 -8.68 -2.16 -3.65
N GLU A 73 -9.85 -1.57 -3.42
CA GLU A 73 -10.17 -0.28 -4.01
C GLU A 73 -9.25 0.83 -3.49
N ALA A 74 -8.98 0.86 -2.19
CA ALA A 74 -7.97 1.76 -1.64
C ALA A 74 -6.58 1.52 -2.27
N ALA A 75 -6.19 0.24 -2.44
CA ALA A 75 -4.95 -0.14 -3.12
C ALA A 75 -4.89 0.36 -4.56
N ARG A 76 -6.00 0.31 -5.30
CA ARG A 76 -6.11 0.84 -6.66
C ARG A 76 -5.96 2.36 -6.68
N ILE A 77 -6.64 3.06 -5.77
CA ILE A 77 -6.60 4.53 -5.68
C ILE A 77 -5.18 5.04 -5.41
N VAL A 78 -4.47 4.47 -4.43
CA VAL A 78 -3.10 4.91 -4.11
C VAL A 78 -2.11 4.58 -5.23
N ASN A 79 -2.33 3.49 -5.98
CA ASN A 79 -1.45 3.07 -7.08
C ASN A 79 -1.65 3.86 -8.38
N GLN A 80 -2.63 4.76 -8.45
CA GLN A 80 -2.76 5.72 -9.57
C GLN A 80 -1.74 6.87 -9.48
N SER A 81 -0.98 6.98 -8.39
CA SER A 81 0.07 8.00 -8.25
C SER A 81 1.25 7.74 -9.19
N PRO A 82 1.80 8.75 -9.90
CA PRO A 82 2.77 8.57 -10.98
C PRO A 82 4.18 8.12 -10.55
N GLY A 83 4.50 8.20 -9.25
CA GLY A 83 5.81 7.80 -8.74
C GLY A 83 6.16 6.32 -9.00
N GLN A 84 7.44 5.97 -8.98
CA GLN A 84 7.88 4.57 -9.09
C GLN A 84 9.05 4.25 -8.15
N SER A 85 9.47 5.21 -7.33
CA SER A 85 10.54 5.02 -6.37
C SER A 85 10.10 4.15 -5.19
N LEU A 86 11.08 3.71 -4.39
CA LEU A 86 10.80 3.02 -3.14
C LEU A 86 10.09 3.93 -2.13
N SER A 87 10.47 5.22 -2.07
CA SER A 87 9.73 6.20 -1.25
C SER A 87 8.26 6.29 -1.67
N ASP A 88 7.98 6.34 -2.98
CA ASP A 88 6.60 6.40 -3.48
C ASP A 88 5.78 5.17 -3.09
N LEU A 89 6.42 3.99 -3.06
CA LEU A 89 5.77 2.75 -2.60
C LEU A 89 5.43 2.83 -1.12
N LEU A 90 6.37 3.28 -0.28
CA LEU A 90 6.15 3.39 1.16
C LEU A 90 5.05 4.41 1.48
N ASP A 91 5.03 5.53 0.77
CA ASP A 91 3.99 6.55 0.92
C ASP A 91 2.60 5.99 0.54
N ARG A 92 2.51 5.17 -0.51
CA ARG A 92 1.24 4.50 -0.87
C ARG A 92 0.78 3.54 0.20
N ILE A 93 1.68 2.68 0.70
CA ILE A 93 1.36 1.72 1.76
C ILE A 93 0.84 2.48 2.98
N HIS A 94 1.54 3.54 3.39
CA HIS A 94 1.11 4.41 4.50
C HIS A 94 -0.27 5.05 4.27
N GLN A 95 -0.56 5.50 3.05
CA GLN A 95 -1.83 6.15 2.71
C GLN A 95 -3.03 5.19 2.63
N MET A 96 -2.81 3.89 2.43
CA MET A 96 -3.90 2.94 2.18
C MET A 96 -4.95 2.92 3.29
N GLU A 97 -4.55 2.94 4.56
CA GLU A 97 -5.50 2.94 5.67
C GLU A 97 -6.37 4.19 5.69
N ALA A 98 -5.78 5.36 5.42
CA ALA A 98 -6.52 6.62 5.35
C ALA A 98 -7.52 6.61 4.18
N VAL A 99 -7.11 6.13 3.01
CA VAL A 99 -7.99 5.98 1.83
C VAL A 99 -9.11 4.99 2.11
N ALA A 100 -8.81 3.86 2.74
CA ALA A 100 -9.80 2.85 3.12
C ALA A 100 -10.81 3.39 4.14
N ALA A 101 -10.36 4.21 5.10
CA ALA A 101 -11.24 4.87 6.06
C ALA A 101 -12.20 5.87 5.38
N MET A 102 -11.72 6.62 4.38
CA MET A 102 -12.56 7.55 3.60
C MET A 102 -13.62 6.80 2.80
N LEU A 103 -13.25 5.70 2.12
CA LEU A 103 -14.19 4.84 1.40
C LEU A 103 -15.25 4.25 2.35
N ARG A 104 -14.83 3.77 3.51
CA ARG A 104 -15.75 3.24 4.54
C ARG A 104 -16.74 4.29 5.03
N ALA A 105 -16.32 5.56 5.09
CA ALA A 105 -17.17 6.68 5.45
C ALA A 105 -18.11 7.15 4.30
N GLY A 106 -18.08 6.48 3.15
CA GLY A 106 -18.94 6.77 2.00
C GLY A 106 -18.41 7.88 1.09
N TYR A 107 -17.16 8.32 1.25
CA TYR A 107 -16.58 9.29 0.34
C TYR A 107 -16.17 8.64 -0.98
N VAL A 108 -16.36 9.39 -2.07
CA VAL A 108 -15.95 9.01 -3.41
C VAL A 108 -14.65 9.73 -3.75
N SER A 109 -13.64 8.95 -4.16
CA SER A 109 -12.35 9.48 -4.61
C SER A 109 -12.45 10.08 -6.00
N GLY A 110 -11.77 11.21 -6.21
CA GLY A 110 -11.54 11.83 -7.50
C GLY A 110 -10.11 12.34 -7.64
N ARG A 111 -9.84 13.02 -8.75
CA ARG A 111 -8.55 13.70 -8.99
C ARG A 111 -8.82 15.15 -9.40
N ASP A 112 -8.02 16.08 -8.88
CA ASP A 112 -8.06 17.46 -9.34
C ASP A 112 -7.25 17.65 -10.64
N ALA A 113 -7.24 18.88 -11.17
CA ALA A 113 -6.50 19.24 -12.38
C ALA A 113 -4.97 19.02 -12.27
N HIS A 114 -4.44 18.83 -11.06
CA HIS A 114 -3.02 18.58 -10.79
C HIS A 114 -2.75 17.11 -10.44
N GLY A 115 -3.75 16.23 -10.58
CA GLY A 115 -3.63 14.81 -10.28
C GLY A 115 -3.62 14.46 -8.78
N ARG A 116 -3.91 15.43 -7.90
CA ARG A 116 -3.99 15.18 -6.45
C ARG A 116 -5.28 14.45 -6.12
N LEU A 117 -5.20 13.54 -5.14
CA LEU A 117 -6.36 12.83 -4.63
C LEU A 117 -7.31 13.82 -3.93
N VAL A 118 -8.57 13.84 -4.37
CA VAL A 118 -9.63 14.65 -3.76
C VAL A 118 -10.82 13.77 -3.39
N TRP A 119 -11.64 14.26 -2.47
CA TRP A 119 -12.77 13.51 -1.92
C TRP A 119 -14.05 14.31 -2.03
N SER A 120 -15.13 13.61 -2.38
CA SER A 120 -16.49 14.15 -2.42
C SER A 120 -17.41 13.23 -1.62
N ARG A 121 -18.51 13.77 -1.10
CA ARG A 121 -19.50 13.03 -0.34
C ARG A 121 -20.82 13.02 -1.09
#